data_AF-A0AAP5Y5P5-F1
#
_entry.id   AF-A0AAP5Y5P5-F1
#
_cell.length_a   1.000
_cell.length_b   1.000
_cell.length_c   1.000
_cell.angle_alpha   90.00
_cell.angle_beta   90.00
_cell.angle_gamma   90.00
#
_symmetry.space_group_name_H-M   'P 1'
#
loop_
_entity.id
_entity.type
_entity.pdbx_description
1 polymer ?
#
loop_
_entity_poly.entity_id
_entity_poly.type
_entity_poly.pdbx_seq_one_letter_code
_entity_poly.pdbx_strand_id
1 'polypeptide(L)'
;MSLIENTTQLSQSVPLQESLAMYGAFGLFTLVLVTLDIYQTRGGAITMKKAIVWSVFWFLLAFVFAGSIYLFWDFYAPHSAYTNDKATISFLTGYLLEKSLSVDNLFVFAIIFAQYSVPEHLRPRALLWGVIGALVLRAVMIAVGAQLLSQYHWVLYLFAAFLIWTGVKLARDKGEAEEVNPYPEQLIRKVLPVTDDYQGNHLILKQAGKWVATPMLIVVGVIAVMDVMFALDSIPAIFAVTREPFLVLAANVFALLGLRSLYFVLQAMLDKFVYLKPALSVIMMFIGVKMLLVGTEYEIPTAWSLTFLVVVMTSAVVASLLKNKAKRQTSVNITNQKI
;
A
#
# COMPACT_ATOMS: atom_id res chain seq x y z
N MET A 1 22.50 -26.45 40.70
CA MET A 1 23.00 -25.07 40.53
C MET A 1 23.40 -24.78 39.07
N SER A 2 22.81 -25.46 38.08
CA SER A 2 23.18 -25.35 36.65
C SER A 2 21.95 -25.26 35.71
N LEU A 3 20.74 -25.14 36.25
CA LEU A 3 19.50 -25.03 35.47
C LEU A 3 18.84 -23.63 35.57
N ILE A 4 19.41 -22.72 36.36
CA ILE A 4 18.93 -21.34 36.52
C ILE A 4 19.76 -20.34 35.69
N GLU A 5 20.98 -20.71 35.27
CA GLU A 5 21.84 -19.84 34.45
C GLU A 5 21.48 -19.85 32.95
N ASN A 6 20.69 -20.82 32.48
CA ASN A 6 20.35 -20.93 31.05
C ASN A 6 19.07 -20.19 30.64
N THR A 7 18.27 -19.73 31.61
CA THR A 7 17.04 -18.95 31.34
C THR A 7 17.28 -17.44 31.33
N THR A 8 18.45 -16.97 31.75
CA THR A 8 18.82 -15.55 31.77
C THR A 8 19.41 -15.04 30.45
N GLN A 9 19.68 -15.91 29.47
CA GLN A 9 20.15 -15.51 28.14
C GLN A 9 19.02 -15.33 27.10
N LEU A 10 17.78 -15.72 27.40
CA LEU A 10 16.62 -15.58 26.49
C LEU A 10 15.90 -14.23 26.61
N SER A 11 16.46 -13.29 27.37
CA SER A 11 15.92 -11.95 27.62
C SER A 11 16.97 -10.88 27.36
N GLN A 12 17.71 -10.96 26.25
CA GLN A 12 18.30 -9.74 25.69
C GLN A 12 17.19 -8.96 24.99
N SER A 13 16.38 -8.27 25.80
CA SER A 13 15.62 -7.13 25.30
C SER A 13 16.65 -6.14 24.74
N VAL A 14 16.50 -5.82 23.46
CA VAL A 14 17.18 -4.67 22.86
C VAL A 14 17.00 -3.50 23.83
N PRO A 15 18.06 -2.75 24.19
CA PRO A 15 17.87 -1.51 24.93
C PRO A 15 16.84 -0.71 24.15
N LEU A 16 15.69 -0.38 24.76
CA LEU A 16 14.59 0.35 24.12
C LEU A 16 15.10 1.54 23.29
N GLN A 17 16.21 2.11 23.74
CA GLN A 17 16.95 3.21 23.14
C GLN A 17 17.54 2.92 21.75
N GLU A 18 18.11 1.73 21.50
CA GLU A 18 18.68 1.37 20.18
C GLU A 18 17.58 1.11 19.14
N SER A 19 16.51 0.42 19.55
CA SER A 19 15.31 0.24 18.72
C SER A 19 14.67 1.58 18.38
N LEU A 20 14.48 2.46 19.37
CA LEU A 20 13.93 3.81 19.16
C LEU A 20 14.81 4.67 18.24
N ALA A 21 16.14 4.57 18.35
CA ALA A 21 17.06 5.32 17.50
C ALA A 21 16.92 4.87 16.03
N MET A 22 16.78 3.57 15.79
CA MET A 22 16.64 2.99 14.46
C MET A 22 15.28 3.34 13.81
N TYR A 23 14.18 3.17 14.53
CA TYR A 23 12.85 3.62 14.06
C TYR A 23 12.79 5.13 13.88
N GLY A 24 13.47 5.90 14.74
CA GLY A 24 13.60 7.35 14.62
C GLY A 24 14.39 7.78 13.38
N ALA A 25 15.53 7.12 13.11
CA ALA A 25 16.33 7.36 11.93
C ALA A 25 15.58 6.99 10.65
N PHE A 26 14.87 5.85 10.65
CA PHE A 26 14.02 5.46 9.53
C PHE A 26 12.83 6.41 9.34
N GLY A 27 12.24 6.91 10.42
CA GLY A 27 11.21 7.94 10.39
C GLY A 27 11.72 9.25 9.78
N LEU A 28 12.91 9.71 10.18
CA LEU A 28 13.56 10.87 9.59
C LEU A 28 13.85 10.66 8.10
N PHE A 29 14.38 9.49 7.74
CA PHE A 29 14.61 9.11 6.35
C PHE A 29 13.30 9.11 5.55
N THR A 30 12.22 8.57 6.11
CA THR A 30 10.87 8.61 5.51
C THR A 30 10.39 10.03 5.30
N LEU A 31 10.59 10.93 6.28
CA LEU A 31 10.26 12.35 6.13
C LEU A 31 11.06 12.99 4.98
N VAL A 32 12.35 12.67 4.86
CA VAL A 32 13.17 13.14 3.72
C VAL A 32 12.58 12.64 2.40
N LEU A 33 12.24 11.36 2.28
CA LEU A 33 11.62 10.81 1.07
C LEU A 33 10.26 11.44 0.75
N VAL A 34 9.42 11.67 1.77
CA VAL A 34 8.15 12.39 1.59
C VAL A 34 8.41 13.82 1.13
N THR A 35 9.38 14.53 1.71
CA THR A 35 9.71 15.89 1.26
C THR A 35 10.24 15.92 -0.18
N LEU A 36 10.98 14.90 -0.60
CA LEU A 36 11.43 14.73 -1.98
C LEU A 36 10.25 14.53 -2.94
N ASP A 37 9.30 13.66 -2.58
CA ASP A 37 8.06 13.43 -3.33
C ASP A 37 7.21 14.72 -3.45
N ILE A 38 7.14 15.51 -2.38
CA ILE A 38 6.49 16.82 -2.39
C ILE A 38 7.23 17.79 -3.32
N TYR A 39 8.55 17.91 -3.17
CA TYR A 39 9.37 18.85 -3.93
C TYR A 39 9.26 18.61 -5.44
N GLN A 40 9.38 17.35 -5.85
CA GLN A 40 9.23 16.90 -7.23
C GLN A 40 7.94 17.38 -7.89
N THR A 41 6.86 17.47 -7.11
CA THR A 41 5.49 17.62 -7.63
C THR A 41 4.93 19.02 -7.44
N ARG A 42 5.75 19.98 -6.98
CA ARG A 42 5.38 21.40 -6.83
C ARG A 42 5.01 22.10 -8.15
N GLY A 43 5.44 21.57 -9.30
CA GLY A 43 5.36 22.25 -10.60
C GLY A 43 4.03 22.13 -11.37
N GLY A 44 2.94 21.64 -10.76
CA GLY A 44 1.65 21.47 -11.44
C GLY A 44 1.54 20.17 -12.27
N ALA A 45 0.67 20.16 -13.29
CA ALA A 45 0.21 18.97 -13.99
C ALA A 45 1.37 18.02 -14.40
N ILE A 46 1.35 16.80 -13.86
CA ILE A 46 2.41 15.81 -14.10
C ILE A 46 2.18 15.18 -15.48
N THR A 47 3.02 15.55 -16.44
CA THR A 47 3.05 14.89 -17.76
C THR A 47 3.33 13.39 -17.60
N MET A 48 2.75 12.55 -18.47
CA MET A 48 2.93 11.10 -18.45
C MET A 48 4.41 10.66 -18.42
N LYS A 49 5.29 11.33 -19.18
CA LYS A 49 6.74 11.04 -19.17
C LYS A 49 7.35 11.22 -17.78
N LYS A 50 7.07 12.35 -17.12
CA LYS A 50 7.52 12.61 -15.75
C LYS A 50 6.94 11.59 -14.77
N ALA A 51 5.66 11.25 -14.90
CA ALA A 51 5.00 10.26 -14.04
C ALA A 51 5.68 8.89 -14.14
N ILE A 52 6.04 8.43 -15.35
CA ILE A 52 6.75 7.16 -15.56
C ILE A 52 8.15 7.19 -14.94
N VAL A 53 8.95 8.22 -15.25
CA VAL A 53 10.34 8.33 -14.73
C VAL A 53 10.36 8.26 -13.21
N TRP A 54 9.45 8.98 -12.56
CA TRP A 54 9.37 8.98 -11.11
C TRP A 54 8.81 7.69 -10.53
N SER A 55 7.84 7.05 -11.20
CA SER A 55 7.38 5.72 -10.80
C SER A 55 8.52 4.68 -10.85
N VAL A 56 9.37 4.75 -11.89
CA VAL A 56 10.55 3.89 -12.02
C VAL A 56 11.60 4.25 -10.96
N PHE A 57 11.85 5.53 -10.69
CA PHE A 57 12.77 5.97 -9.63
C PHE A 57 12.37 5.39 -8.27
N TRP A 58 11.11 5.58 -7.86
CA TRP A 58 10.60 5.07 -6.58
C TRP A 58 10.65 3.54 -6.52
N PHE A 59 10.38 2.87 -7.64
CA PHE A 59 10.52 1.42 -7.74
C PHE A 59 11.96 0.97 -7.53
N LEU A 60 12.92 1.53 -8.27
CA LEU A 60 14.34 1.19 -8.15
C LEU A 60 14.92 1.55 -6.78
N LEU A 61 14.47 2.64 -6.17
CA LEU A 61 14.91 3.03 -4.82
C LEU A 61 14.60 1.96 -3.78
N ALA A 62 13.46 1.25 -3.92
CA ALA A 62 13.13 0.13 -3.05
C ALA A 62 14.12 -1.05 -3.23
N PHE A 63 14.58 -1.33 -4.45
CA PHE A 63 15.61 -2.36 -4.69
C PHE A 63 16.98 -1.94 -4.17
N VAL A 64 17.33 -0.65 -4.25
CA VAL A 64 18.54 -0.13 -3.61
C VAL A 64 18.48 -0.33 -2.10
N PHE A 65 17.32 -0.06 -1.48
CA PHE A 65 17.11 -0.31 -0.05
C PHE A 65 17.12 -1.82 0.29
N ALA A 66 16.61 -2.69 -0.59
CA ALA A 66 16.79 -4.13 -0.43
C ALA A 66 18.27 -4.54 -0.43
N GLY A 67 19.08 -3.92 -1.30
CA GLY A 67 20.54 -4.10 -1.30
C GLY A 67 21.20 -3.60 -0.01
N SER A 68 20.72 -2.49 0.56
CA SER A 68 21.24 -2.02 1.86
C SER A 68 20.86 -2.96 2.99
N ILE A 69 19.65 -3.55 2.99
CA ILE A 69 19.27 -4.61 3.93
C ILE A 69 20.21 -5.80 3.81
N TYR A 70 20.50 -6.27 2.59
CA TYR A 70 21.39 -7.41 2.36
C TYR A 70 22.79 -7.20 2.93
N LEU A 71 23.34 -5.99 2.78
CA LEU A 71 24.70 -5.66 3.21
C LEU A 71 24.80 -5.26 4.69
N PHE A 72 23.76 -4.66 5.25
CA PHE A 72 23.81 -3.99 6.56
C PHE A 72 22.67 -4.41 7.50
N TRP A 73 22.09 -5.61 7.33
CA TRP A 73 20.96 -6.07 8.17
C TRP A 73 21.27 -6.00 9.66
N ASP A 74 22.47 -6.41 10.08
CA ASP A 74 22.90 -6.36 11.49
C ASP A 74 22.88 -4.94 12.06
N PHE A 75 23.04 -3.90 11.23
CA PHE A 75 22.88 -2.51 11.66
C PHE A 75 21.41 -2.11 11.82
N TYR A 76 20.54 -2.61 10.95
CA TYR A 76 19.10 -2.35 11.04
C TYR A 76 18.44 -3.09 12.19
N ALA A 77 18.82 -4.35 12.42
CA ALA A 77 18.24 -5.18 13.45
C ALA A 77 19.29 -6.13 14.07
N PRO A 78 20.15 -5.63 14.98
CA PRO A 78 21.27 -6.39 15.55
C PRO A 78 20.89 -7.70 16.25
N HIS A 79 19.63 -7.81 16.69
CA HIS A 79 19.11 -8.94 17.46
C HIS A 79 17.95 -9.65 16.75
N SER A 80 17.75 -9.40 15.44
CA SER A 80 16.72 -10.11 14.69
C SER A 80 17.12 -11.59 14.52
N ALA A 81 16.11 -12.47 14.55
CA ALA A 81 16.28 -13.88 14.21
C ALA A 81 16.46 -14.11 12.69
N TYR A 82 16.45 -13.05 11.88
CA TYR A 82 16.51 -13.13 10.42
C TYR A 82 17.97 -13.03 9.97
N THR A 83 18.35 -13.90 9.03
CA THR A 83 19.57 -13.72 8.25
C THR A 83 19.38 -12.60 7.23
N ASN A 84 20.48 -12.01 6.74
CA ASN A 84 20.45 -10.95 5.73
C ASN A 84 19.65 -11.37 4.49
N ASP A 85 19.82 -12.62 4.04
CA ASP A 85 19.06 -13.21 2.93
C ASP A 85 17.56 -13.22 3.22
N LYS A 86 17.17 -13.73 4.39
CA LYS A 86 15.78 -13.84 4.80
C LYS A 86 15.14 -12.47 4.93
N ALA A 87 15.82 -11.51 5.55
CA ALA A 87 15.36 -10.14 5.70
C ALA A 87 15.15 -9.47 4.33
N THR A 88 16.10 -9.63 3.41
CA THR A 88 16.03 -9.06 2.06
C THR A 88 14.87 -9.65 1.25
N ILE A 89 14.72 -10.98 1.25
CA ILE A 89 13.61 -11.65 0.55
C ILE A 89 12.28 -11.27 1.17
N SER A 90 12.18 -11.21 2.50
CA SER A 90 10.99 -10.76 3.22
C SER A 90 10.63 -9.31 2.89
N PHE A 91 11.61 -8.40 2.85
CA PHE A 91 11.39 -7.01 2.44
C PHE A 91 10.90 -6.93 1.00
N LEU A 92 11.57 -7.57 0.04
CA LEU A 92 11.18 -7.53 -1.37
C LEU A 92 9.79 -8.14 -1.59
N THR A 93 9.48 -9.25 -0.92
CA THR A 93 8.17 -9.89 -1.00
C THR A 93 7.09 -8.99 -0.42
N GLY A 94 7.34 -8.41 0.76
CA GLY A 94 6.41 -7.48 1.41
C GLY A 94 6.22 -6.22 0.58
N TYR A 95 7.31 -5.66 0.03
CA TYR A 95 7.29 -4.48 -0.82
C TYR A 95 6.46 -4.72 -2.08
N LEU A 96 6.72 -5.80 -2.83
CA LEU A 96 5.96 -6.09 -4.05
C LEU A 96 4.51 -6.44 -3.75
N LEU A 97 4.23 -7.09 -2.62
CA LEU A 97 2.88 -7.34 -2.14
C LEU A 97 2.13 -6.06 -1.86
N GLU A 98 2.67 -5.20 -0.99
CA GLU A 98 2.08 -3.91 -0.66
C GLU A 98 1.99 -3.01 -1.89
N LYS A 99 2.98 -3.04 -2.78
CA LYS A 99 2.95 -2.27 -4.03
C LYS A 99 1.82 -2.74 -4.93
N SER A 100 1.59 -4.04 -5.04
CA SER A 100 0.51 -4.62 -5.85
C SER A 100 -0.86 -4.23 -5.29
N LEU A 101 -1.06 -4.40 -3.98
CA LEU A 101 -2.30 -4.02 -3.30
C LEU A 101 -2.53 -2.49 -3.35
N SER A 102 -1.47 -1.69 -3.26
CA SER A 102 -1.56 -0.23 -3.40
C SER A 102 -2.05 0.23 -4.79
N VAL A 103 -1.87 -0.58 -5.84
CA VAL A 103 -2.42 -0.30 -7.17
C VAL A 103 -3.94 -0.45 -7.16
N ASP A 104 -4.50 -1.40 -6.39
CA ASP A 104 -5.95 -1.52 -6.18
C ASP A 104 -6.52 -0.28 -5.50
N ASN A 105 -5.82 0.20 -4.46
CA ASN A 105 -6.19 1.40 -3.71
C ASN A 105 -6.28 2.64 -4.64
N LEU A 106 -5.48 2.68 -5.72
CA LEU A 106 -5.51 3.76 -6.70
C LEU A 106 -6.81 3.77 -7.54
N PHE A 107 -7.46 2.62 -7.77
CA PHE A 107 -8.79 2.60 -8.41
C PHE A 107 -9.84 3.24 -7.51
N VAL A 108 -9.82 2.92 -6.22
CA VAL A 108 -10.76 3.53 -5.28
C VAL A 108 -10.50 5.03 -5.14
N PHE A 109 -9.24 5.48 -5.19
CA PHE A 109 -8.96 6.92 -5.25
C PHE A 109 -9.55 7.57 -6.50
N ALA A 110 -9.50 6.91 -7.66
CA ALA A 110 -10.12 7.41 -8.88
C ALA A 110 -11.65 7.50 -8.76
N ILE A 111 -12.30 6.50 -8.15
CA ILE A 111 -13.74 6.49 -7.87
C ILE A 111 -14.12 7.64 -6.92
N ILE A 112 -13.38 7.81 -5.81
CA ILE A 112 -13.59 8.93 -4.87
C ILE A 112 -13.48 10.26 -5.62
N PHE A 113 -12.44 10.46 -6.42
CA PHE A 113 -12.26 11.71 -7.16
C PHE A 113 -13.37 11.96 -8.19
N ALA A 114 -13.91 10.90 -8.81
CA ALA A 114 -15.05 11.01 -9.71
C ALA A 114 -16.33 11.37 -8.93
N GLN A 115 -16.63 10.65 -7.85
CA GLN A 115 -17.82 10.85 -7.02
C GLN A 115 -17.88 12.26 -6.41
N TYR A 116 -16.74 12.77 -5.91
CA TYR A 116 -16.63 14.10 -5.34
C TYR A 116 -16.30 15.19 -6.38
N SER A 117 -16.28 14.86 -7.67
CA SER A 117 -15.96 15.77 -8.77
C SER A 117 -14.70 16.61 -8.51
N VAL A 118 -13.63 15.97 -8.01
CA VAL A 118 -12.39 16.66 -7.63
C VAL A 118 -11.69 17.23 -8.87
N PRO A 119 -11.47 18.56 -8.93
CA PRO A 119 -10.76 19.19 -10.03
C PRO A 119 -9.36 18.60 -10.22
N GLU A 120 -8.92 18.42 -11.47
CA GLU A 120 -7.67 17.72 -11.79
C GLU A 120 -6.43 18.34 -11.13
N HIS A 121 -6.42 19.67 -10.98
CA HIS A 121 -5.34 20.40 -10.34
C HIS A 121 -5.27 20.20 -8.82
N LEU A 122 -6.35 19.72 -8.17
CA LEU A 122 -6.40 19.44 -6.73
C LEU A 122 -6.10 17.98 -6.38
N ARG A 123 -6.28 17.03 -7.31
CA ARG A 123 -5.97 15.59 -7.11
C ARG A 123 -4.55 15.32 -6.59
N PRO A 124 -3.46 15.95 -7.11
CA PRO A 124 -2.12 15.74 -6.56
C PRO A 124 -2.02 16.04 -5.05
N ARG A 125 -2.74 17.08 -4.60
CA ARG A 125 -2.73 17.54 -3.22
C ARG A 125 -3.60 16.65 -2.33
N ALA A 126 -4.74 16.19 -2.84
CA ALA A 126 -5.56 15.17 -2.18
C ALA A 126 -4.76 13.89 -1.92
N LEU A 127 -4.04 13.41 -2.94
CA LEU A 127 -3.16 12.24 -2.85
C LEU A 127 -2.01 12.45 -1.86
N LEU A 128 -1.44 13.65 -1.79
CA LEU A 128 -0.39 13.98 -0.82
C LEU A 128 -0.89 13.81 0.62
N TRP A 129 -2.00 14.44 0.96
CA TRP A 129 -2.57 14.32 2.31
C TRP A 129 -3.06 12.91 2.61
N GLY A 130 -3.63 12.23 1.60
CA GLY A 130 -4.02 10.82 1.69
C GLY A 130 -2.83 9.90 2.00
N VAL A 131 -1.72 10.03 1.28
CA VAL A 131 -0.50 9.22 1.50
C VAL A 131 0.13 9.50 2.86
N ILE A 132 0.21 10.77 3.28
CA ILE A 132 0.74 11.12 4.61
C ILE A 132 -0.15 10.51 5.71
N GLY A 133 -1.47 10.64 5.57
CA GLY A 133 -2.43 10.04 6.49
C GLY A 133 -2.31 8.51 6.53
N ALA A 134 -2.25 7.87 5.37
CA ALA A 134 -2.06 6.43 5.22
C ALA A 134 -0.77 5.95 5.91
N LEU A 135 0.35 6.64 5.72
CA LEU A 135 1.63 6.28 6.37
C LEU A 135 1.51 6.30 7.89
N VAL A 136 0.88 7.33 8.46
CA VAL A 136 0.67 7.44 9.91
C VAL A 136 -0.27 6.35 10.41
N LEU A 137 -1.43 6.18 9.76
CA LEU A 137 -2.43 5.17 10.15
C LEU A 137 -1.87 3.76 10.06
N ARG A 138 -1.13 3.44 8.99
CA ARG A 138 -0.44 2.15 8.83
C ARG A 138 0.63 1.95 9.90
N ALA A 139 1.44 2.95 10.21
CA ALA A 139 2.42 2.81 11.29
C ALA A 139 1.76 2.45 12.63
N VAL A 140 0.61 3.08 12.95
CA VAL A 140 -0.18 2.75 14.14
C VAL A 140 -0.76 1.34 14.05
N MET A 141 -1.41 0.97 12.94
CA MET A 141 -2.00 -0.36 12.78
C MET A 141 -0.96 -1.48 12.77
N ILE A 142 0.23 -1.25 12.19
CA ILE A 142 1.35 -2.19 12.21
C ILE A 142 1.87 -2.37 13.64
N ALA A 143 2.03 -1.29 14.41
CA ALA A 143 2.45 -1.37 15.80
C ALA A 143 1.45 -2.19 16.64
N VAL A 144 0.15 -1.91 16.48
CA VAL A 144 -0.93 -2.66 17.15
C VAL A 144 -0.96 -4.12 16.69
N GLY A 145 -0.88 -4.36 15.38
CA GLY A 145 -0.91 -5.69 14.78
C GLY A 145 0.29 -6.54 15.19
N ALA A 146 1.49 -5.98 15.21
CA ALA A 146 2.70 -6.66 15.67
C ALA A 146 2.57 -7.13 17.13
N GLN A 147 2.02 -6.25 17.99
CA GLN A 147 1.77 -6.60 19.39
C GLN A 147 0.67 -7.66 19.54
N LEU A 148 -0.37 -7.61 18.71
CA LEU A 148 -1.45 -8.58 18.73
C LEU A 148 -0.96 -9.97 18.30
N LEU A 149 -0.18 -10.05 17.22
CA LEU A 149 0.36 -11.32 16.72
C LEU A 149 1.42 -11.93 17.63
N SER A 150 2.20 -11.11 18.35
CA SER A 150 3.19 -11.63 19.29
C SER A 150 2.56 -12.35 20.48
N GLN A 151 1.38 -11.88 20.91
CA GLN A 151 0.64 -12.47 22.04
C GLN A 151 -0.35 -13.56 21.62
N TYR A 152 -0.98 -13.41 20.45
CA TYR A 152 -2.09 -14.26 20.03
C TYR A 152 -1.85 -14.91 18.68
N HIS A 153 -1.20 -16.08 18.70
CA HIS A 153 -0.88 -16.84 17.48
C HIS A 153 -2.12 -17.25 16.67
N TRP A 154 -3.27 -17.47 17.33
CA TRP A 154 -4.50 -17.86 16.65
C TRP A 154 -5.09 -16.75 15.76
N VAL A 155 -4.75 -15.48 16.03
CA VAL A 155 -5.18 -14.32 15.21
C VAL A 155 -4.68 -14.46 13.78
N LEU A 156 -3.55 -15.12 13.56
CA LEU A 156 -3.02 -15.41 12.23
C LEU A 156 -4.02 -16.25 11.40
N TYR A 157 -4.70 -17.23 11.99
CA TYR A 157 -5.71 -18.03 11.29
C TYR A 157 -6.98 -17.22 10.97
N LEU A 158 -7.36 -16.28 11.85
CA LEU A 158 -8.46 -15.35 11.58
C LEU A 158 -8.12 -14.46 10.37
N PHE A 159 -6.92 -13.91 10.35
CA PHE A 159 -6.36 -13.12 9.26
C PHE A 159 -6.28 -13.90 7.95
N ALA A 160 -5.89 -15.16 8.01
CA ALA A 160 -5.88 -16.05 6.86
C ALA A 160 -7.29 -16.27 6.28
N ALA A 161 -8.26 -16.58 7.15
CA ALA A 161 -9.65 -16.77 6.74
C ALA A 161 -10.24 -15.48 6.15
N PHE A 162 -9.94 -14.34 6.75
CA PHE A 162 -10.35 -13.03 6.26
C PHE A 162 -9.79 -12.75 4.85
N LEU A 163 -8.49 -12.98 4.62
CA LEU A 163 -7.86 -12.79 3.30
C LEU A 163 -8.39 -13.71 2.21
N ILE A 164 -8.66 -14.98 2.54
CA ILE A 164 -9.27 -15.91 1.59
C ILE A 164 -10.68 -15.41 1.25
N TRP A 165 -11.44 -14.99 2.26
CA TRP A 165 -12.79 -14.49 2.06
C TRP A 165 -12.82 -13.23 1.20
N THR A 166 -11.97 -12.23 1.47
CA THR A 166 -11.88 -11.01 0.67
C THR A 166 -11.35 -11.28 -0.74
N GLY A 167 -10.38 -12.19 -0.89
CA GLY A 167 -9.93 -12.67 -2.20
C GLY A 167 -11.06 -13.32 -3.01
N VAL A 168 -11.87 -14.20 -2.42
CA VAL A 168 -13.03 -14.83 -3.08
C VAL A 168 -14.11 -13.81 -3.42
N LYS A 169 -14.37 -12.86 -2.51
CA LYS A 169 -15.32 -11.76 -2.75
C LYS A 169 -14.88 -10.93 -3.96
N LEU A 170 -13.60 -10.57 -4.03
CA LEU A 170 -13.02 -9.81 -5.14
C LEU A 170 -13.07 -10.58 -6.48
N ALA A 171 -12.87 -11.91 -6.46
CA ALA A 171 -13.02 -12.74 -7.67
C ALA A 171 -14.47 -12.81 -8.20
N ARG A 172 -15.45 -12.70 -7.30
CA ARG A 172 -16.88 -12.81 -7.63
C ARG A 172 -17.51 -11.46 -7.98
N ASP A 173 -16.83 -10.36 -7.67
CA ASP A 173 -17.26 -9.02 -8.07
C ASP A 173 -17.31 -8.92 -9.61
N LYS A 174 -18.50 -8.66 -10.15
CA LYS A 174 -18.75 -8.57 -11.60
C LYS A 174 -18.46 -7.18 -12.18
N GLY A 175 -17.88 -6.27 -11.39
CA GLY A 175 -17.47 -4.96 -11.87
C GLY A 175 -18.62 -3.97 -12.00
N GLU A 176 -19.63 -4.09 -11.14
CA GLU A 176 -20.54 -2.96 -10.91
C GLU A 176 -19.71 -1.81 -10.33
N ALA A 177 -20.00 -0.57 -10.76
CA ALA A 177 -19.28 0.58 -10.24
C ALA A 177 -19.52 0.65 -8.72
N GLU A 178 -18.51 0.31 -7.93
CA GLU A 178 -18.54 0.46 -6.48
C GLU A 178 -18.72 1.95 -6.17
N GLU A 179 -19.94 2.36 -5.85
CA GLU A 179 -20.16 3.65 -5.22
C GLU A 179 -19.50 3.60 -3.83
N VAL A 180 -18.61 4.55 -3.56
CA VAL A 180 -18.01 4.65 -2.24
C VAL A 180 -19.11 5.05 -1.26
N ASN A 181 -19.29 4.21 -0.23
CA ASN A 181 -20.32 4.39 0.78
C ASN A 181 -20.28 5.83 1.33
N PRO A 182 -21.41 6.57 1.34
CA PRO A 182 -21.45 7.96 1.79
C PRO A 182 -21.26 8.12 3.31
N TYR A 183 -21.20 7.03 4.08
CA TYR A 183 -21.09 7.07 5.54
C TYR A 183 -19.91 7.91 6.08
N PRO A 184 -18.67 7.82 5.55
CA PRO A 184 -17.55 8.63 6.04
C PRO A 184 -17.78 10.13 5.83
N GLU A 185 -18.40 10.54 4.72
CA GLU A 185 -18.79 11.93 4.47
C GLU A 185 -19.84 12.40 5.48
N GLN A 186 -20.86 11.59 5.75
CA GLN A 186 -21.91 11.93 6.71
C GLN A 186 -21.33 12.14 8.12
N LEU A 187 -20.34 11.33 8.51
CA LEU A 187 -19.67 11.48 9.80
C LEU A 187 -18.89 12.80 9.88
N ILE A 188 -18.16 13.16 8.82
CA ILE A 188 -17.40 14.42 8.77
C ILE A 188 -18.33 15.63 8.80
N ARG A 189 -19.41 15.61 8.01
CA ARG A 189 -20.43 16.69 7.97
C ARG A 189 -21.17 16.88 9.30
N LYS A 190 -21.23 15.84 10.15
CA LYS A 190 -21.80 15.95 11.51
C LYS A 190 -20.88 16.66 12.50
N VAL A 191 -19.56 16.59 12.28
CA VAL A 191 -18.56 17.14 13.22
C VAL A 191 -18.15 18.57 12.85
N LEU A 192 -18.09 18.89 11.55
CA LEU A 192 -17.69 20.22 11.07
C LEU A 192 -18.64 20.74 9.98
N PRO A 193 -19.01 22.04 9.99
CA PRO A 193 -19.69 22.65 8.87
C PRO A 193 -18.77 22.64 7.65
N VAL A 194 -19.33 22.33 6.47
CA VAL A 194 -18.58 22.18 5.22
C VAL A 194 -19.07 23.19 4.19
N THR A 195 -18.17 23.83 3.46
CA THR A 195 -18.51 24.68 2.31
C THR A 195 -18.99 23.83 1.12
N ASP A 196 -19.84 24.41 0.27
CA ASP A 196 -20.36 23.71 -0.92
C ASP A 196 -19.31 23.58 -2.04
N ASP A 197 -18.45 24.59 -2.20
CA ASP A 197 -17.46 24.64 -3.27
C ASP A 197 -16.02 24.36 -2.80
N TYR A 198 -15.19 23.90 -3.75
CA TYR A 198 -13.74 23.77 -3.56
C TYR A 198 -13.07 25.15 -3.46
N GLN A 199 -12.42 25.40 -2.34
CA GLN A 199 -11.74 26.67 -2.05
C GLN A 199 -10.23 26.56 -2.31
N GLY A 200 -9.89 26.14 -3.53
CA GLY A 200 -8.51 25.90 -3.96
C GLY A 200 -7.79 24.85 -3.10
N ASN A 201 -6.63 25.23 -2.55
CA ASN A 201 -5.71 24.34 -1.85
C ASN A 201 -5.94 24.21 -0.34
N HIS A 202 -6.94 24.90 0.20
CA HIS A 202 -7.23 24.95 1.63
C HIS A 202 -8.05 23.73 2.05
N LEU A 203 -7.69 23.10 3.18
CA LEU A 203 -8.47 22.02 3.78
C LEU A 203 -9.52 22.56 4.75
N ILE A 204 -9.15 23.59 5.51
CA ILE A 204 -10.00 24.27 6.48
C ILE A 204 -9.85 25.77 6.25
N LEU A 205 -10.94 26.50 6.40
CA LEU A 205 -10.99 27.94 6.30
C LEU A 205 -11.59 28.53 7.56
N LYS A 206 -11.30 29.80 7.81
CA LYS A 206 -12.00 30.57 8.83
C LYS A 206 -12.98 31.51 8.14
N GLN A 207 -14.28 31.21 8.22
CA GLN A 207 -15.35 32.05 7.69
C GLN A 207 -16.18 32.60 8.86
N ALA A 208 -16.39 33.93 8.88
CA ALA A 208 -17.15 34.61 9.93
C ALA A 208 -16.73 34.22 11.37
N GLY A 209 -15.41 34.07 11.61
CA GLY A 209 -14.87 33.72 12.91
C GLY A 209 -14.90 32.23 13.28
N LYS A 210 -15.60 31.38 12.52
CA LYS A 210 -15.71 29.93 12.75
C LYS A 210 -14.83 29.14 11.77
N TRP A 211 -14.30 28.00 12.23
CA TRP A 211 -13.60 27.06 11.37
C TRP A 211 -14.61 26.26 10.54
N VAL A 212 -14.42 26.23 9.23
CA VAL A 212 -15.28 25.55 8.26
C VAL A 212 -14.40 24.64 7.41
N ALA A 213 -14.82 23.39 7.26
CA ALA A 213 -14.14 22.42 6.41
C ALA A 213 -14.46 22.67 4.94
N THR A 214 -13.52 22.35 4.06
CA THR A 214 -13.75 22.36 2.61
C THR A 214 -14.10 20.95 2.11
N PRO A 215 -14.68 20.80 0.90
CA PRO A 215 -14.85 19.50 0.26
C PRO A 215 -13.53 18.72 0.14
N MET A 216 -12.39 19.41 0.07
CA MET A 216 -11.08 18.75 0.04
C MET A 216 -10.76 17.99 1.34
N LEU A 217 -11.21 18.50 2.50
CA LEU A 217 -11.06 17.77 3.76
C LEU A 217 -11.93 16.50 3.79
N ILE A 218 -13.15 16.56 3.24
CA ILE A 218 -14.01 15.37 3.10
C ILE A 218 -13.28 14.32 2.27
N VAL A 219 -12.79 14.68 1.09
CA VAL A 219 -12.10 13.76 0.19
C VAL A 219 -10.89 13.13 0.86
N VAL A 220 -10.05 13.92 1.55
CA VAL A 220 -8.90 13.40 2.30
C VAL A 220 -9.34 12.46 3.43
N GLY A 221 -10.42 12.80 4.14
CA GLY A 221 -10.99 11.96 5.20
C GLY A 221 -11.54 10.64 4.67
N VAL A 222 -12.28 10.66 3.56
CA VAL A 222 -12.79 9.45 2.88
C VAL A 222 -11.62 8.58 2.42
N ILE A 223 -10.58 9.16 1.82
CA ILE A 223 -9.36 8.44 1.45
C ILE A 223 -8.70 7.79 2.67
N ALA A 224 -8.60 8.50 3.80
CA ALA A 224 -8.01 7.96 5.02
C ALA A 224 -8.82 6.78 5.57
N VAL A 225 -10.17 6.88 5.56
CA VAL A 225 -11.04 5.77 5.97
C VAL A 225 -10.91 4.58 5.02
N MET A 226 -10.85 4.83 3.71
CA MET A 226 -10.67 3.76 2.72
C MET A 226 -9.30 3.09 2.82
N ASP A 227 -8.23 3.84 3.11
CA ASP A 227 -6.93 3.22 3.36
C ASP A 227 -6.95 2.33 4.60
N VAL A 228 -7.64 2.73 5.69
CA VAL A 228 -7.84 1.85 6.86
C VAL A 228 -8.60 0.59 6.46
N MET A 229 -9.63 0.71 5.63
CA MET A 229 -10.37 -0.45 5.12
C MET A 229 -9.47 -1.36 4.27
N PHE A 230 -8.61 -0.83 3.39
CA PHE A 230 -7.66 -1.64 2.62
C PHE A 230 -6.55 -2.25 3.48
N ALA A 231 -6.14 -1.54 4.52
CA ALA A 231 -5.15 -2.06 5.46
C ALA A 231 -5.67 -3.28 6.23
N LEU A 232 -6.99 -3.46 6.35
CA LEU A 232 -7.55 -4.69 6.91
C LEU A 232 -7.19 -5.92 6.08
N ASP A 233 -7.03 -5.79 4.77
CA ASP A 233 -6.56 -6.87 3.91
C ASP A 233 -5.03 -6.91 3.86
N SER A 234 -4.38 -5.77 3.66
CA SER A 234 -2.95 -5.73 3.38
C SER A 234 -2.07 -6.00 4.60
N ILE A 235 -2.48 -5.58 5.81
CA ILE A 235 -1.72 -5.78 7.04
C ILE A 235 -1.62 -7.27 7.41
N PRO A 236 -2.73 -8.04 7.46
CA PRO A 236 -2.65 -9.50 7.55
C PRO A 236 -1.70 -10.12 6.54
N ALA A 237 -1.78 -9.68 5.29
CA ALA A 237 -1.04 -10.26 4.19
C ALA A 237 0.48 -10.05 4.34
N ILE A 238 0.91 -8.86 4.76
CA ILE A 238 2.33 -8.61 4.98
C ILE A 238 2.86 -9.31 6.24
N PHE A 239 2.06 -9.49 7.29
CA PHE A 239 2.45 -10.31 8.45
C PHE A 239 2.59 -11.81 8.12
N ALA A 240 1.99 -12.28 7.01
CA ALA A 240 2.25 -13.60 6.44
C ALA A 240 3.62 -13.73 5.76
N VAL A 241 4.21 -12.60 5.36
CA VAL A 241 5.49 -12.54 4.66
C VAL A 241 6.63 -12.39 5.65
N THR A 242 6.44 -11.55 6.67
CA THR A 242 7.45 -11.26 7.67
C THR A 242 6.80 -10.90 9.01
N ARG A 243 7.41 -11.37 10.08
CA ARG A 243 7.03 -11.01 11.45
C ARG A 243 7.91 -9.90 12.03
N GLU A 244 8.91 -9.44 11.28
CA GLU A 244 9.76 -8.31 11.66
C GLU A 244 9.04 -6.99 11.39
N PRO A 245 8.58 -6.26 12.42
CA PRO A 245 7.75 -5.06 12.24
C PRO A 245 8.46 -3.96 11.46
N PHE A 246 9.79 -3.87 11.59
CA PHE A 246 10.59 -2.95 10.80
C PHE A 246 10.47 -3.21 9.29
N LEU A 247 10.56 -4.48 8.86
CA LEU A 247 10.42 -4.85 7.45
C LEU A 247 8.99 -4.59 6.95
N VAL A 248 7.99 -4.82 7.79
CA VAL A 248 6.58 -4.48 7.49
C VAL A 248 6.42 -2.98 7.24
N LEU A 249 6.93 -2.16 8.17
CA LEU A 249 6.89 -0.70 8.08
C LEU A 249 7.64 -0.21 6.84
N ALA A 250 8.85 -0.70 6.61
CA ALA A 250 9.67 -0.27 5.48
C ALA A 250 9.02 -0.62 4.14
N ALA A 251 8.54 -1.86 3.96
CA ALA A 251 7.83 -2.27 2.76
C ALA A 251 6.62 -1.37 2.47
N ASN A 252 5.84 -1.02 3.50
CA ASN A 252 4.69 -0.13 3.41
C ASN A 252 5.08 1.30 3.01
N VAL A 253 6.13 1.86 3.62
CA VAL A 253 6.66 3.18 3.26
C VAL A 253 7.08 3.20 1.79
N PHE A 254 7.91 2.26 1.35
CA PHE A 254 8.38 2.20 -0.04
C PHE A 254 7.25 1.93 -1.03
N ALA A 255 6.23 1.16 -0.65
CA ALA A 255 5.06 0.90 -1.49
C ALA A 255 4.19 2.15 -1.70
N LEU A 256 3.99 2.95 -0.66
CA LEU A 256 3.22 4.20 -0.71
C LEU A 256 3.98 5.37 -1.34
N LEU A 257 5.31 5.39 -1.26
CA LEU A 257 6.12 6.36 -1.98
C LEU A 257 5.99 6.18 -3.51
N GLY A 258 5.91 7.30 -4.23
CA GLY A 258 5.65 7.30 -5.67
C GLY A 258 4.22 6.94 -6.07
N LEU A 259 3.29 6.78 -5.11
CA LEU A 259 1.88 6.49 -5.41
C LEU A 259 1.20 7.63 -6.17
N ARG A 260 1.61 8.89 -5.93
CA ARG A 260 1.12 10.05 -6.71
C ARG A 260 1.53 9.96 -8.19
N SER A 261 2.79 9.63 -8.49
CA SER A 261 3.22 9.47 -9.89
C SER A 261 2.55 8.26 -10.54
N LEU A 262 2.39 7.17 -9.78
CA LEU A 262 1.72 5.96 -10.24
C LEU A 262 0.24 6.20 -10.53
N TYR A 263 -0.46 7.01 -9.73
CA TYR A 263 -1.84 7.42 -9.98
C TYR A 263 -1.99 8.04 -11.37
N PHE A 264 -1.11 8.97 -11.76
CA PHE A 264 -1.21 9.60 -13.09
C PHE A 264 -0.89 8.62 -14.23
N VAL A 265 0.03 7.67 -14.02
CA VAL A 265 0.29 6.61 -14.99
C VAL A 265 -0.93 5.71 -15.14
N LEU A 266 -1.53 5.28 -14.02
CA LEU A 266 -2.70 4.43 -14.02
C LEU A 266 -3.92 5.16 -14.58
N GLN A 267 -4.15 6.43 -14.23
CA GLN A 267 -5.28 7.19 -14.74
C GLN A 267 -5.27 7.24 -16.28
N ALA A 268 -4.09 7.42 -16.89
CA ALA A 268 -3.91 7.38 -18.34
C ALA A 268 -4.04 5.97 -18.95
N MET A 269 -4.05 4.93 -18.12
CA MET A 269 -4.07 3.53 -18.51
C MET A 269 -5.20 2.73 -17.85
N LEU A 270 -6.19 3.39 -17.22
CA LEU A 270 -7.22 2.76 -16.38
C LEU A 270 -7.97 1.69 -17.16
N ASP A 271 -8.36 2.01 -18.39
CA ASP A 271 -9.07 1.09 -19.30
C ASP A 271 -8.19 -0.06 -19.85
N LYS A 272 -6.89 -0.07 -19.53
CA LYS A 272 -5.94 -1.04 -20.05
C LYS A 272 -5.66 -2.20 -19.13
N PHE A 273 -5.88 -2.06 -17.82
CA PHE A 273 -5.49 -3.06 -16.81
C PHE A 273 -6.66 -3.95 -16.36
N VAL A 274 -7.28 -4.65 -17.32
CA VAL A 274 -8.48 -5.48 -17.07
C VAL A 274 -8.20 -6.66 -16.14
N TYR A 275 -6.99 -7.22 -16.14
CA TYR A 275 -6.66 -8.42 -15.36
C TYR A 275 -6.05 -8.14 -13.98
N LEU A 276 -6.02 -6.88 -13.56
CA LEU A 276 -5.39 -6.52 -12.30
C LEU A 276 -6.22 -6.94 -11.07
N LYS A 277 -7.53 -6.66 -11.06
CA LYS A 277 -8.46 -7.15 -10.02
C LYS A 277 -8.39 -8.69 -9.84
N PRO A 278 -8.48 -9.50 -10.92
CA PRO A 278 -8.28 -10.95 -10.83
C PRO A 278 -6.92 -11.38 -10.26
N ALA A 279 -5.83 -10.68 -10.63
CA ALA A 279 -4.50 -10.99 -10.13
C ALA A 279 -4.39 -10.79 -8.62
N LEU A 280 -4.94 -9.67 -8.12
CA LEU A 280 -4.96 -9.34 -6.70
C LEU A 280 -5.78 -10.37 -5.90
N SER A 281 -6.95 -10.76 -6.40
CA SER A 281 -7.75 -11.81 -5.79
C SER A 281 -6.97 -13.13 -5.63
N VAL A 282 -6.27 -13.56 -6.68
CA VAL A 282 -5.43 -14.77 -6.65
C VAL A 282 -4.29 -14.64 -5.64
N ILE A 283 -3.63 -13.48 -5.60
CA ILE A 283 -2.55 -13.20 -4.64
C ILE A 283 -3.08 -13.24 -3.20
N MET A 284 -4.23 -12.64 -2.92
CA MET A 284 -4.85 -12.62 -1.59
C MET A 284 -5.21 -14.04 -1.13
N MET A 285 -5.84 -14.84 -2.00
CA MET A 285 -6.16 -16.23 -1.68
C MET A 285 -4.91 -17.07 -1.44
N PHE A 286 -3.88 -16.91 -2.28
CA PHE A 286 -2.60 -17.60 -2.10
C PHE A 286 -1.93 -17.25 -0.77
N ILE A 287 -1.90 -15.98 -0.40
CA ILE A 287 -1.30 -15.53 0.86
C ILE A 287 -2.13 -16.03 2.05
N GLY A 288 -3.46 -15.98 1.97
CA GLY A 288 -4.31 -16.55 3.00
C GLY A 288 -4.06 -18.05 3.21
N VAL A 289 -3.91 -18.83 2.13
CA VAL A 289 -3.53 -20.25 2.21
C VAL A 289 -2.13 -20.41 2.82
N LYS A 290 -1.15 -19.62 2.38
CA LYS A 290 0.19 -19.60 2.98
C LYS A 290 0.11 -19.37 4.49
N MET A 291 -0.70 -18.41 4.94
CA MET A 291 -0.88 -18.11 6.36
C MET A 291 -1.39 -19.32 7.14
N LEU A 292 -2.37 -20.07 6.61
CA LEU A 292 -2.88 -21.28 7.27
C LEU A 292 -1.80 -22.37 7.44
N LEU A 293 -0.82 -22.42 6.54
CA LEU A 293 0.24 -23.41 6.54
C LEU A 293 1.45 -23.04 7.40
N VAL A 294 1.49 -21.82 7.97
CA VAL A 294 2.60 -21.36 8.82
C VAL A 294 2.75 -22.26 10.04
N GLY A 295 3.97 -22.76 10.28
CA GLY A 295 4.26 -23.66 11.40
C GLY A 295 3.85 -25.12 11.16
N THR A 296 3.43 -25.48 9.95
CA THR A 296 3.20 -26.87 9.52
C THR A 296 4.35 -27.37 8.65
N GLU A 297 4.42 -28.68 8.39
CA GLU A 297 5.40 -29.27 7.47
C GLU A 297 5.27 -28.76 6.02
N TYR A 298 4.12 -28.18 5.69
CA TYR A 298 3.81 -27.63 4.36
C TYR A 298 3.98 -26.10 4.29
N GLU A 299 4.71 -25.49 5.23
CA GLU A 299 4.97 -24.05 5.23
C GLU A 299 5.62 -23.62 3.91
N ILE A 300 4.97 -22.68 3.20
CA ILE A 300 5.45 -22.19 1.91
C ILE A 300 6.58 -21.16 2.15
N PRO A 301 7.81 -21.42 1.69
CA PRO A 301 8.91 -20.48 1.85
C PRO A 301 8.62 -19.13 1.18
N THR A 302 9.06 -18.04 1.82
CA THR A 302 8.81 -16.68 1.31
C THR A 302 9.38 -16.44 -0.09
N ALA A 303 10.47 -17.11 -0.48
CA ALA A 303 11.01 -17.04 -1.84
C ALA A 303 10.03 -17.57 -2.91
N TRP A 304 9.27 -18.62 -2.60
CA TRP A 304 8.21 -19.12 -3.49
C TRP A 304 7.04 -18.14 -3.56
N SER A 305 6.72 -17.46 -2.44
CA SER A 305 5.71 -16.40 -2.42
C SER A 305 6.11 -15.23 -3.31
N LEU A 306 7.38 -14.81 -3.24
CA LEU A 306 7.94 -13.76 -4.10
C LEU A 306 7.79 -14.12 -5.58
N THR A 307 8.24 -15.33 -5.94
CA THR A 307 8.19 -15.83 -7.32
C THR A 307 6.75 -15.88 -7.82
N PHE A 308 5.84 -16.44 -7.03
CA PHE A 308 4.42 -16.51 -7.35
C PHE A 308 3.83 -15.11 -7.61
N LEU A 309 4.11 -14.16 -6.73
CA LEU A 309 3.61 -12.79 -6.85
C LEU A 309 4.13 -12.11 -8.12
N VAL A 310 5.43 -12.21 -8.40
CA VAL A 310 6.03 -11.67 -9.62
C VAL A 310 5.41 -12.28 -10.87
N VAL A 311 5.20 -13.60 -10.90
CA VAL A 311 4.60 -14.30 -12.04
C VAL A 311 3.16 -13.86 -12.26
N VAL A 312 2.34 -13.84 -11.20
CA VAL A 312 0.93 -13.44 -11.29
C VAL A 312 0.79 -11.99 -11.73
N MET A 313 1.56 -11.07 -11.14
CA MET A 313 1.52 -9.66 -11.52
C MET A 313 2.02 -9.42 -12.95
N THR A 314 3.14 -10.06 -13.33
CA THR A 314 3.69 -9.92 -14.68
C THR A 314 2.72 -10.48 -15.72
N SER A 315 2.14 -11.67 -15.49
CA SER A 315 1.17 -12.27 -16.40
C SER A 315 -0.08 -11.40 -16.54
N ALA A 316 -0.59 -10.82 -15.45
CA ALA A 316 -1.74 -9.92 -15.48
C ALA A 316 -1.47 -8.64 -16.28
N VAL A 317 -0.29 -8.03 -16.10
CA VAL A 317 0.13 -6.84 -16.85
C VAL A 317 0.29 -7.19 -18.34
N VAL A 318 1.01 -8.25 -18.67
CA VAL A 318 1.24 -8.66 -20.07
C VAL A 318 -0.07 -9.01 -20.76
N ALA A 319 -0.94 -9.82 -20.13
CA ALA A 319 -2.25 -10.18 -20.68
C ALA A 319 -3.13 -8.94 -20.90
N SER A 320 -3.10 -7.98 -19.97
CA SER A 320 -3.81 -6.71 -20.06
C SER A 320 -3.36 -5.89 -21.28
N LEU A 321 -2.05 -5.78 -21.50
CA LEU A 321 -1.47 -5.07 -22.64
C LEU A 321 -1.79 -5.75 -23.98
N LEU A 322 -1.70 -7.09 -24.05
CA LEU A 322 -1.99 -7.87 -25.25
C LEU A 322 -3.45 -7.75 -25.68
N LYS A 323 -4.40 -7.90 -24.74
CA LYS A 323 -5.84 -7.77 -25.00
C LYS A 323 -6.18 -6.38 -25.56
N ASN A 324 -5.54 -5.34 -25.02
CA ASN A 324 -5.84 -3.98 -25.45
C ASN A 324 -5.24 -3.63 -26.82
N LYS A 325 -4.11 -4.26 -27.19
CA LYS A 325 -3.54 -4.18 -28.54
C LYS A 325 -4.46 -4.85 -29.58
N ALA A 326 -5.02 -6.01 -29.24
CA ALA A 326 -5.98 -6.72 -30.10
C ALA A 326 -7.26 -5.89 -30.33
N LYS A 327 -7.84 -5.30 -29.27
CA LYS A 327 -9.04 -4.44 -29.39
C LYS A 327 -8.80 -3.23 -30.30
N ARG A 328 -7.61 -2.60 -30.23
CA ARG A 328 -7.23 -1.49 -31.13
C ARG A 328 -7.06 -1.92 -32.59
N GLN A 329 -6.46 -3.09 -32.85
CA GLN A 329 -6.29 -3.60 -34.22
C GLN A 329 -7.62 -3.96 -34.89
N THR A 330 -8.55 -4.57 -34.15
CA THR A 330 -9.91 -4.85 -34.64
C THR A 330 -10.67 -3.57 -35.00
N SER A 331 -10.57 -2.50 -34.18
CA SER A 331 -11.21 -1.22 -34.50
C SER A 331 -10.65 -0.54 -35.76
N VAL A 332 -9.33 -0.61 -36.01
CA VAL A 332 -8.71 -0.01 -37.20
C VAL A 332 -9.08 -0.77 -38.47
N ASN A 333 -9.13 -2.10 -38.42
CA ASN A 333 -9.54 -2.92 -39.58
C ASN A 333 -11.01 -2.71 -39.97
N ILE A 334 -11.90 -2.47 -39.01
CA ILE A 334 -13.32 -2.18 -39.28
C ILE A 334 -13.49 -0.79 -39.91
N THR A 335 -12.71 0.21 -39.48
CA THR A 335 -12.73 1.55 -40.09
C THR A 335 -12.20 1.54 -41.52
N ASN A 336 -11.14 0.77 -41.80
CA ASN A 336 -10.57 0.65 -43.15
C ASN A 336 -11.42 -0.18 -44.12
N GLN A 337 -12.41 -0.97 -43.64
CA GLN A 337 -13.37 -1.67 -44.50
C GLN A 337 -14.63 -0.82 -44.82
N LYS A 338 -14.79 0.34 -44.17
CA LYS A 338 -15.91 1.28 -44.39
C LYS A 338 -15.55 2.48 -45.27
N ILE A 339 -14.31 2.53 -45.76
CA ILE A 339 -13.79 3.47 -46.76
C ILE A 339 -13.52 2.65 -48.02
#